data_AF-A0A2H0BYL4-F1
#
_entry.id   AF-A0A2H0BYL4-F1
#
_cell.length_a   1.000
_cell.length_b   1.000
_cell.length_c   1.000
_cell.angle_alpha   90.00
_cell.angle_beta   90.00
_cell.angle_gamma   90.00
#
_symmetry.space_group_name_H-M   'P 1'
#
loop_
_entity.id
_entity.type
_entity.pdbx_description
1 polymer ?
#
loop_
_entity_poly.entity_id
_entity_poly.type
_entity_poly.pdbx_seq_one_letter_code
_entity_poly.pdbx_strand_id
1 'polypeptide(L)'
;HYTNLILPCTINHLVPFLSDCGLVLRSKYAILFGIPLAVLGLIHYTVLTLVIGLALTSRKKIWLSWLFLQVLIGAVFSMYFMYLQIVVIKNICIYCTLSALNSFALFMLSNFWLVNERKAVAVYFMSIVYRYVIKRIFFLINPELIHKCMLAYGEFLGKFPWKKRIVGFFLYYGNPHLRQKILDIEFPNPVGLAAGFDYNAQLT
;
A
#
# COMPACT_ATOMS: atom_id res chain seq x y z
N HIS A 1 0.39 -4.43 -31.82
CA HIS A 1 -0.81 -5.01 -32.46
C HIS A 1 -1.31 -4.16 -33.64
N TYR A 2 -1.28 -2.82 -33.58
CA TYR A 2 -1.93 -1.97 -34.59
C TYR A 2 -1.09 -1.54 -35.81
N THR A 3 0.24 -1.72 -35.82
CA THR A 3 1.07 -1.19 -36.93
C THR A 3 2.13 -2.14 -37.48
N ASN A 4 2.29 -3.37 -36.97
CA ASN A 4 3.39 -4.28 -37.38
C ASN A 4 4.79 -3.63 -37.43
N LEU A 5 4.99 -2.50 -36.74
CA LEU A 5 6.28 -1.84 -36.66
C LEU A 5 7.19 -2.65 -35.74
N ILE A 6 8.41 -2.88 -36.22
CA ILE A 6 9.51 -3.43 -35.42
C ILE A 6 9.88 -2.33 -34.42
N LEU A 7 9.60 -2.55 -33.13
CA LEU A 7 10.03 -1.58 -32.12
C LEU A 7 11.57 -1.58 -32.07
N PRO A 8 12.22 -0.42 -31.91
CA PRO A 8 13.69 -0.31 -31.92
C PRO A 8 14.40 -1.12 -30.83
N CYS A 9 13.67 -1.67 -29.85
CA CYS A 9 14.19 -2.52 -28.77
C CYS A 9 14.19 -4.03 -29.09
N THR A 10 13.55 -4.51 -30.17
CA THR A 10 13.49 -5.94 -30.47
C THR A 10 14.82 -6.55 -30.91
N ILE A 11 15.83 -5.72 -31.21
CA ILE A 11 17.13 -6.17 -31.71
C ILE A 11 18.17 -5.97 -30.62
N ASN A 12 18.31 -6.95 -29.73
CA ASN A 12 19.54 -7.12 -28.96
C ASN A 12 20.18 -8.45 -29.35
N HIS A 13 21.16 -8.38 -30.26
CA HIS A 13 21.90 -9.55 -30.73
C HIS A 13 22.83 -10.15 -29.66
N LEU A 14 23.14 -9.42 -28.59
CA LEU A 14 24.01 -9.90 -27.51
C LEU A 14 23.25 -10.74 -26.47
N VAL A 15 21.97 -10.44 -26.23
CA VAL A 15 21.16 -11.18 -25.25
C VAL A 15 19.69 -11.27 -25.70
N PRO A 16 19.32 -12.28 -26.51
CA PRO A 16 18.01 -12.35 -27.18
C PRO A 16 16.80 -12.47 -26.22
N PHE A 17 17.01 -12.89 -24.97
CA PHE A 17 15.94 -13.00 -23.97
C PHE A 17 15.66 -11.70 -23.18
N LEU A 18 16.55 -10.69 -23.25
CA LEU A 18 16.49 -9.49 -22.39
C LEU A 18 15.76 -8.29 -23.01
N SER A 19 15.41 -8.32 -24.30
CA SER A 19 14.90 -7.09 -24.95
C SER A 19 13.76 -7.27 -25.95
N ASP A 20 13.21 -8.47 -26.15
CA ASP A 20 12.08 -8.62 -27.07
C ASP A 20 10.76 -8.13 -26.45
N CYS A 21 10.60 -6.80 -26.42
CA CYS A 21 9.34 -6.15 -26.07
C CYS A 21 8.22 -6.47 -27.07
N GLY A 22 8.54 -6.88 -28.31
CA GLY A 22 7.56 -7.23 -29.32
C GLY A 22 6.73 -8.43 -28.89
N LEU A 23 7.38 -9.47 -28.36
CA LEU A 23 6.73 -10.67 -27.85
C LEU A 23 5.84 -10.37 -26.64
N VAL A 24 6.31 -9.54 -25.70
CA VAL A 24 5.54 -9.13 -24.52
C VAL A 24 4.31 -8.30 -24.91
N LEU A 25 4.47 -7.30 -25.78
CA LEU A 25 3.40 -6.36 -26.18
C LEU A 25 2.37 -6.96 -27.14
N ARG A 26 2.68 -8.09 -27.78
CA ARG A 26 1.73 -8.86 -28.62
C ARG A 26 1.07 -10.01 -27.87
N SER A 27 1.50 -10.30 -26.64
CA SER A 27 0.92 -11.36 -25.82
C SER A 27 -0.54 -11.06 -25.45
N LYS A 28 -1.30 -12.11 -25.13
CA LYS A 28 -2.68 -12.01 -24.63
C LYS A 28 -2.79 -11.12 -23.38
N TYR A 29 -1.71 -11.03 -22.59
CA TYR A 29 -1.65 -10.25 -21.35
C TYR A 29 -1.45 -8.74 -21.58
N ALA A 30 -1.14 -8.32 -22.81
CA ALA A 30 -1.01 -6.90 -23.15
C ALA A 30 -2.36 -6.18 -23.28
N ILE A 31 -3.48 -6.90 -23.16
CA ILE A 31 -4.84 -6.36 -23.21
C ILE A 31 -5.55 -6.75 -21.91
N LEU A 32 -6.00 -5.75 -21.15
CA LEU A 32 -6.74 -5.93 -19.90
C LEU A 32 -8.13 -5.34 -20.11
N PHE A 33 -9.19 -6.14 -19.91
CA PHE A 33 -10.59 -5.71 -20.13
C PHE A 33 -10.84 -5.09 -21.53
N GLY A 34 -10.16 -5.59 -22.57
CA GLY A 34 -10.26 -5.07 -23.94
C GLY A 34 -9.45 -3.79 -24.20
N ILE A 35 -8.79 -3.23 -23.18
CA ILE A 35 -7.98 -2.01 -23.27
C ILE A 35 -6.50 -2.39 -23.35
N PRO A 36 -5.72 -1.84 -24.30
CA PRO A 36 -4.28 -2.06 -24.36
C PRO A 36 -3.58 -1.53 -23.10
N LEU A 37 -2.63 -2.31 -22.57
CA LEU A 37 -1.90 -1.96 -21.35
C LEU A 37 -1.13 -0.64 -21.46
N ALA A 38 -0.60 -0.32 -22.64
CA ALA A 38 0.09 0.95 -22.89
C ALA A 38 -0.81 2.17 -22.64
N VAL A 39 -2.11 2.07 -22.96
CA VAL A 39 -3.09 3.14 -22.72
C VAL A 39 -3.36 3.28 -21.23
N LEU A 40 -3.52 2.16 -20.50
CA LEU A 40 -3.69 2.17 -19.05
C LEU A 40 -2.48 2.78 -18.33
N GLY A 41 -1.26 2.45 -18.79
CA GLY A 41 -0.03 3.05 -18.29
C GLY A 41 0.02 4.56 -18.52
N LEU A 42 -0.35 5.02 -19.72
CA LEU A 42 -0.42 6.46 -20.03
C LEU A 42 -1.39 7.19 -19.11
N ILE A 43 -2.61 6.65 -18.93
CA ILE A 43 -3.62 7.22 -18.02
C ILE A 43 -3.08 7.26 -16.59
N HIS A 44 -2.40 6.21 -16.13
CA HIS A 44 -1.84 6.18 -14.79
C HIS A 44 -0.77 7.26 -14.59
N TYR A 45 0.17 7.41 -15.52
CA TYR A 45 1.25 8.40 -15.40
C TYR A 45 0.77 9.84 -15.54
N THR A 46 -0.22 10.11 -16.39
CA THR A 46 -0.81 11.46 -16.51
C THR A 46 -1.53 11.86 -15.22
N VAL A 47 -2.35 10.97 -14.67
CA VAL A 47 -3.04 11.20 -13.39
C VAL A 47 -2.03 11.35 -12.25
N LEU A 48 -0.98 10.52 -12.19
CA LEU A 48 0.06 10.61 -11.18
C LEU A 48 0.75 11.99 -11.23
N THR A 49 1.07 12.48 -12.42
CA THR A 49 1.72 13.79 -12.61
C THR A 49 0.83 14.94 -12.15
N LEU A 50 -0.47 14.87 -12.47
CA LEU A 50 -1.45 15.85 -12.04
C LEU A 50 -1.61 15.87 -10.51
N VAL A 51 -1.71 14.70 -9.88
CA VAL A 51 -1.83 14.59 -8.42
C VAL A 51 -0.57 15.07 -7.71
N ILE A 52 0.62 14.78 -8.26
CA ILE A 52 1.89 15.32 -7.74
C ILE A 52 1.88 16.85 -7.82
N GLY A 53 1.51 17.44 -8.96
CA GLY A 53 1.39 18.90 -9.10
C GLY A 53 0.46 19.51 -8.06
N LEU A 54 -0.74 18.94 -7.90
CA LEU A 54 -1.72 19.42 -6.92
C LEU A 54 -1.25 19.21 -5.47
N ALA A 55 -0.56 18.10 -5.18
CA ALA A 55 0.01 17.84 -3.86
C ALA A 55 1.12 18.85 -3.51
N LEU A 56 1.92 19.28 -4.49
CA LEU A 56 2.97 20.29 -4.31
C LEU A 56 2.37 21.70 -4.14
N THR A 57 1.36 22.08 -4.93
CA THR A 57 0.73 23.41 -4.86
C THR A 57 -0.16 23.57 -3.63
N SER A 58 -1.05 22.62 -3.37
CA SER A 58 -2.06 22.76 -2.31
C SER A 58 -1.57 22.30 -0.94
N ARG A 59 -0.58 21.38 -0.87
CA ARG A 59 -0.10 20.72 0.37
C ARG A 59 -1.20 20.15 1.28
N LYS A 60 -2.43 19.98 0.77
CA LYS A 60 -3.56 19.43 1.53
C LYS A 60 -3.40 17.92 1.68
N LYS A 61 -3.68 17.39 2.87
CA LYS A 61 -3.62 15.96 3.21
C LYS A 61 -4.37 15.07 2.22
N ILE A 62 -5.51 15.54 1.71
CA ILE A 62 -6.30 14.80 0.72
C ILE A 62 -5.49 14.42 -0.53
N TRP A 63 -4.73 15.37 -1.11
CA TRP A 63 -3.93 15.12 -2.31
C TRP A 63 -2.74 14.20 -2.03
N LEU A 64 -2.12 14.32 -0.85
CA LEU A 64 -1.04 13.44 -0.42
C LEU A 64 -1.53 12.00 -0.19
N SER A 65 -2.72 11.84 0.38
CA SER A 65 -3.38 10.53 0.53
C SER A 65 -3.73 9.90 -0.82
N TRP A 66 -4.26 10.66 -1.79
CA TRP A 66 -4.50 10.17 -3.15
C TRP A 66 -3.22 9.78 -3.89
N LEU A 67 -2.14 10.55 -3.71
CA LEU A 67 -0.82 10.22 -4.26
C LEU A 67 -0.31 8.87 -3.73
N PHE A 68 -0.38 8.64 -2.41
CA PHE A 68 0.01 7.36 -1.82
C PHE A 68 -0.79 6.20 -2.40
N LEU A 69 -2.11 6.36 -2.56
CA LEU A 69 -2.98 5.32 -3.11
C LEU A 69 -2.60 4.97 -4.56
N GLN A 70 -2.34 5.98 -5.40
CA GLN A 70 -1.93 5.75 -6.79
C GLN A 70 -0.59 5.03 -6.89
N VAL A 71 0.39 5.42 -6.08
CA VAL A 71 1.71 4.76 -6.05
C VAL A 71 1.60 3.32 -5.57
N LEU A 72 0.74 3.03 -4.58
CA LEU A 72 0.46 1.67 -4.12
C LEU A 72 -0.14 0.81 -5.26
N ILE A 73 -1.16 1.33 -5.96
CA ILE A 73 -1.77 0.65 -7.10
C ILE A 73 -0.72 0.38 -8.19
N GLY A 74 0.06 1.39 -8.56
CA GLY A 74 1.13 1.26 -9.55
C GLY A 74 2.15 0.18 -9.18
N ALA A 75 2.58 0.11 -7.92
CA ALA A 75 3.51 -0.93 -7.45
C ALA A 75 2.93 -2.35 -7.54
N VAL A 76 1.66 -2.54 -7.19
CA VAL A 76 0.97 -3.84 -7.27
C VAL A 76 0.85 -4.31 -8.73
N PHE A 77 0.41 -3.43 -9.63
CA PHE A 77 0.33 -3.75 -11.06
C PHE A 77 1.72 -4.03 -11.66
N SER A 78 2.72 -3.22 -11.33
CA SER A 78 4.11 -3.44 -11.78
C SER A 78 4.68 -4.77 -11.28
N MET A 79 4.40 -5.17 -10.03
CA MET A 79 4.78 -6.49 -9.51
C MET A 79 4.12 -7.63 -10.31
N TYR A 80 2.83 -7.49 -10.62
CA TYR A 80 2.09 -8.48 -11.42
C TYR A 80 2.63 -8.62 -12.85
N PHE A 81 2.92 -7.51 -13.54
CA PHE A 81 3.48 -7.58 -14.89
C PHE A 81 4.91 -8.13 -14.92
N MET A 82 5.73 -7.83 -13.90
CA MET A 82 7.04 -8.45 -13.75
C MET A 82 6.92 -9.97 -13.56
N TYR A 83 5.97 -10.42 -12.75
CA TYR A 83 5.69 -11.85 -12.59
C TYR A 83 5.31 -12.50 -13.94
N LEU A 84 4.41 -11.89 -14.71
CA LEU A 84 4.04 -12.40 -16.02
C LEU A 84 5.23 -12.48 -16.98
N GLN A 85 6.11 -11.48 -17.00
CA GLN A 85 7.29 -11.45 -17.87
C GLN A 85 8.28 -12.56 -17.55
N ILE A 86 8.59 -12.77 -16.27
CA ILE A 86 9.63 -13.71 -15.84
C ILE A 86 9.11 -15.16 -15.88
N VAL A 87 7.91 -15.39 -15.36
CA VAL A 87 7.41 -16.77 -15.11
C VAL A 87 6.61 -17.30 -16.30
N VAL A 88 5.73 -16.48 -16.86
CA VAL A 88 4.76 -16.94 -17.87
C VAL A 88 5.31 -16.76 -19.29
N ILE A 89 5.76 -15.56 -19.62
CA ILE A 89 6.21 -15.21 -20.97
C ILE A 89 7.69 -15.60 -21.18
N LYS A 90 8.48 -15.68 -20.10
CA LYS A 90 9.92 -15.99 -20.09
C LYS A 90 10.73 -15.04 -20.99
N ASN A 91 10.27 -13.81 -21.13
CA ASN A 91 10.91 -12.75 -21.91
C ASN A 91 10.77 -11.42 -21.17
N ILE A 92 11.85 -10.63 -21.19
CA ILE A 92 11.92 -9.36 -20.47
C ILE A 92 11.77 -8.20 -21.45
N CYS A 93 10.88 -7.26 -21.15
CA CYS A 93 10.74 -6.03 -21.91
C CYS A 93 11.32 -4.83 -21.14
N ILE A 94 12.29 -4.15 -21.75
CA ILE A 94 13.01 -3.03 -21.14
C ILE A 94 12.12 -1.86 -20.70
N TYR A 95 11.05 -1.55 -21.45
CA TYR A 95 10.16 -0.45 -21.08
C TYR A 95 9.30 -0.79 -19.86
N CYS A 96 8.80 -2.02 -19.79
CA CYS A 96 8.02 -2.49 -18.67
C CYS A 96 8.88 -2.66 -17.41
N THR A 97 10.13 -3.13 -17.55
CA THR A 97 11.06 -3.19 -16.40
C THR A 97 11.43 -1.80 -15.91
N LEU A 98 11.69 -0.85 -16.81
CA LEU A 98 11.94 0.55 -16.44
C LEU A 98 10.73 1.16 -15.72
N SER A 99 9.52 0.92 -16.24
CA SER A 99 8.27 1.35 -15.60
C SER A 99 8.12 0.73 -14.20
N ALA A 100 8.37 -0.57 -14.06
CA ALA A 100 8.34 -1.25 -12.77
C ALA A 100 9.37 -0.68 -11.78
N LEU A 101 10.60 -0.45 -12.22
CA LEU A 101 11.65 0.18 -11.39
C LEU A 101 11.23 1.56 -10.90
N ASN A 102 10.69 2.41 -11.77
CA ASN A 102 10.19 3.72 -11.38
C ASN A 102 9.03 3.61 -10.37
N SER A 103 8.06 2.72 -10.59
CA SER A 103 6.95 2.49 -9.66
C SER A 103 7.43 2.02 -8.29
N PHE A 104 8.38 1.09 -8.23
CA PHE A 104 8.94 0.60 -6.98
C PHE A 104 9.77 1.67 -6.25
N ALA A 105 10.56 2.45 -6.98
CA ALA A 105 11.31 3.57 -6.40
C ALA A 105 10.39 4.61 -5.78
N LEU A 106 9.33 5.01 -6.49
CA LEU A 106 8.31 5.93 -5.98
C LEU A 106 7.58 5.35 -4.77
N PHE A 107 7.28 4.05 -4.77
CA PHE A 107 6.67 3.39 -3.62
C PHE A 107 7.56 3.39 -2.38
N MET A 108 8.85 3.12 -2.52
CA MET A 108 9.81 3.20 -1.41
C MET A 108 9.95 4.62 -0.88
N LEU A 109 10.09 5.62 -1.76
CA LEU A 109 10.19 7.02 -1.38
C LEU A 109 8.92 7.50 -0.66
N SER A 110 7.75 7.16 -1.21
CA SER A 110 6.44 7.49 -0.64
C SER A 110 6.26 6.89 0.75
N ASN A 111 6.70 5.63 0.98
CA ASN A 111 6.67 5.00 2.30
C ASN A 111 7.54 5.70 3.35
N PHE A 112 8.63 6.34 2.93
CA PHE A 112 9.53 7.06 3.83
C PHE A 112 9.07 8.50 4.09
N TRP A 113 8.59 9.21 3.06
CA TRP A 113 8.18 10.61 3.16
C TRP A 113 6.75 10.80 3.67
N LEU A 114 5.83 9.90 3.33
CA LEU A 114 4.39 10.03 3.62
C LEU A 114 3.94 9.12 4.76
N VAL A 115 4.77 8.95 5.79
CA VAL A 115 4.49 8.06 6.93
C VAL A 115 3.15 8.40 7.61
N ASN A 116 2.82 9.68 7.74
CA ASN A 116 1.56 10.10 8.37
C ASN A 116 0.35 9.80 7.49
N GLU A 117 0.45 10.03 6.19
CA GLU A 117 -0.64 9.80 5.23
C GLU A 117 -0.87 8.31 5.01
N ARG A 118 0.20 7.49 4.97
CA ARG A 118 0.10 6.02 4.97
C ARG A 118 -0.75 5.51 6.14
N LYS A 119 -0.51 6.05 7.35
CA LYS A 119 -1.28 5.70 8.55
C LYS A 119 -2.73 6.15 8.42
N ALA A 120 -2.98 7.36 7.89
CA ALA A 120 -4.33 7.87 7.66
C ALA A 120 -5.13 6.97 6.70
N VAL A 121 -4.51 6.53 5.60
CA VAL A 121 -5.12 5.59 4.65
C VAL A 121 -5.40 4.23 5.30
N ALA A 122 -4.47 3.72 6.12
CA ALA A 122 -4.67 2.47 6.86
C ALA A 122 -5.85 2.56 7.85
N VAL A 123 -5.94 3.65 8.62
CA VAL A 123 -7.04 3.89 9.57
C VAL A 123 -8.37 4.07 8.84
N TYR A 124 -8.38 4.78 7.71
CA TYR A 124 -9.58 4.94 6.88
C TYR A 124 -10.08 3.58 6.36
N PHE A 125 -9.18 2.74 5.84
CA PHE A 125 -9.53 1.40 5.40
C PHE A 125 -10.04 0.52 6.54
N MET A 126 -9.36 0.54 7.70
CA MET A 126 -9.82 -0.18 8.90
C MET A 126 -11.21 0.29 9.34
N SER A 127 -11.51 1.59 9.24
CA SER A 127 -12.84 2.13 9.55
C SER A 127 -13.92 1.61 8.61
N ILE A 128 -13.63 1.49 7.30
CA ILE A 128 -14.53 0.87 6.32
C ILE A 128 -14.78 -0.59 6.67
N VAL A 129 -13.71 -1.37 6.84
CA VAL A 129 -13.81 -2.81 7.18
C VAL A 129 -14.57 -2.98 8.50
N TYR A 130 -14.31 -2.13 9.49
CA TYR A 130 -15.01 -2.15 10.75
C TYR A 130 -16.51 -1.87 10.57
N ARG A 131 -16.86 -0.78 9.90
CA ARG A 131 -18.25 -0.34 9.73
C ARG A 131 -19.10 -1.34 8.95
N TYR A 132 -18.56 -1.91 7.88
CA TYR A 132 -19.32 -2.76 6.96
C TYR A 132 -19.24 -4.25 7.28
N VAL A 133 -18.14 -4.73 7.85
CA VAL A 133 -17.90 -6.16 8.09
C VAL A 133 -17.83 -6.48 9.57
N ILE A 134 -16.80 -5.98 10.27
CA ILE A 134 -16.49 -6.43 11.64
C ILE A 134 -17.62 -6.10 12.61
N LYS A 135 -18.19 -4.90 12.52
CA LYS A 135 -19.30 -4.46 13.38
C LYS A 135 -20.44 -5.47 13.28
N ARG A 136 -20.88 -5.83 12.07
CA ARG A 136 -21.98 -6.78 11.87
C ARG A 136 -21.71 -8.13 12.52
N ILE A 137 -20.47 -8.63 12.41
CA ILE A 137 -20.06 -9.91 13.01
C ILE A 137 -20.05 -9.82 14.54
N PHE A 138 -19.46 -8.75 15.10
CA PHE A 138 -19.34 -8.60 16.56
C PHE A 138 -20.70 -8.47 17.26
N PHE A 139 -21.69 -7.84 16.63
CA PHE A 139 -23.04 -7.76 17.22
C PHE A 139 -23.76 -9.12 17.31
N LEU A 140 -23.28 -10.16 16.63
CA LEU A 140 -23.87 -11.51 16.67
C LEU A 140 -23.23 -12.41 17.74
N ILE A 141 -22.14 -11.97 18.38
CA ILE A 141 -21.38 -12.78 19.33
C ILE A 141 -21.64 -12.25 20.76
N ASN A 142 -21.61 -13.14 21.76
CA ASN A 142 -21.73 -12.75 23.16
C ASN A 142 -20.62 -11.75 23.55
N PRO A 143 -20.96 -10.60 24.18
CA PRO A 143 -20.00 -9.55 24.50
C PRO A 143 -18.84 -10.02 25.38
N GLU A 144 -19.10 -10.93 26.32
CA GLU A 144 -18.08 -11.47 27.23
C GLU A 144 -17.05 -12.32 26.47
N LEU A 145 -17.50 -13.06 25.45
CA LEU A 145 -16.63 -13.86 24.62
C LEU A 145 -15.75 -12.98 23.72
N ILE A 146 -16.31 -11.93 23.11
CA ILE A 146 -15.52 -10.96 22.32
C ILE A 146 -14.49 -10.28 23.21
N HIS A 147 -14.86 -9.88 24.42
CA HIS A 147 -13.95 -9.25 25.37
C HIS A 147 -12.74 -10.16 25.66
N LYS A 148 -12.97 -11.43 26.03
CA LYS A 148 -11.89 -12.41 26.27
C LYS A 148 -11.05 -12.66 25.02
N CYS A 149 -11.68 -12.80 23.85
CA CYS A 149 -10.97 -12.96 22.59
C CYS A 149 -10.09 -11.73 22.26
N MET A 150 -10.59 -10.51 22.48
CA MET A 150 -9.84 -9.28 22.24
C MET A 150 -8.65 -9.15 23.20
N LEU A 151 -8.81 -9.49 24.48
CA LEU A 151 -7.71 -9.51 25.44
C LEU A 151 -6.64 -10.52 25.06
N ALA A 152 -7.03 -11.76 24.78
CA ALA A 152 -6.10 -12.82 24.35
C ALA A 152 -5.37 -12.45 23.06
N TYR A 153 -6.06 -11.82 22.10
CA TYR A 153 -5.44 -11.33 20.87
C TYR A 153 -4.48 -10.17 21.12
N GLY A 154 -4.83 -9.23 22.00
CA GLY A 154 -3.95 -8.13 22.43
C GLY A 154 -2.66 -8.64 23.07
N GLU A 155 -2.77 -9.58 24.01
CA GLU A 155 -1.62 -10.23 24.65
C GLU A 155 -0.77 -11.00 23.62
N PHE A 156 -1.40 -11.73 22.70
CA PHE A 156 -0.71 -12.44 21.62
C PHE A 156 0.04 -11.50 20.66
N LEU A 157 -0.51 -10.32 20.36
CA LEU A 157 0.18 -9.27 19.60
C LEU A 157 1.31 -8.63 20.42
N GLY A 158 1.12 -8.50 21.73
CA GLY A 158 2.08 -7.93 22.68
C GLY A 158 3.32 -8.80 22.91
N LYS A 159 3.17 -10.12 22.95
CA LYS A 159 4.25 -11.08 23.25
C LYS A 159 5.42 -11.04 22.28
N PHE A 160 5.18 -10.76 20.99
CA PHE A 160 6.21 -10.89 19.97
C PHE A 160 6.67 -9.53 19.41
N PRO A 161 7.99 -9.22 19.46
CA PRO A 161 8.52 -7.92 19.06
C PRO A 161 8.30 -7.61 17.57
N TRP A 162 8.31 -8.62 16.70
CA TRP A 162 8.05 -8.43 15.27
C TRP A 162 6.59 -8.07 14.99
N LYS A 163 5.62 -8.61 15.77
CA LYS A 163 4.21 -8.22 15.67
C LYS A 163 4.01 -6.78 16.13
N LYS A 164 4.64 -6.39 17.23
CA LYS A 164 4.67 -4.98 17.69
C LYS A 164 5.21 -4.04 16.60
N ARG A 165 6.27 -4.44 15.88
CA ARG A 165 6.80 -3.66 14.75
C ARG A 165 5.80 -3.54 13.60
N ILE A 166 5.11 -4.62 13.23
CA ILE A 166 4.08 -4.59 12.17
C ILE A 166 2.93 -3.67 12.57
N VAL A 167 2.37 -3.87 13.77
CA VAL A 167 1.28 -3.02 14.29
C VAL A 167 1.71 -1.56 14.35
N GLY A 168 2.93 -1.30 14.84
CA GLY A 168 3.49 0.05 14.90
C GLY A 168 3.69 0.70 13.53
N PHE A 169 4.10 -0.08 12.52
CA PHE A 169 4.29 0.41 11.16
C PHE A 169 3.00 0.99 10.56
N PHE A 170 1.84 0.40 10.90
CA PHE A 170 0.52 0.83 10.42
C PHE A 170 -0.19 1.83 11.34
N LEU A 171 -0.03 1.72 12.66
CA LEU A 171 -0.90 2.42 13.63
C LEU A 171 -0.19 3.34 14.61
N TYR A 172 1.12 3.14 14.87
CA TYR A 172 1.81 3.97 15.86
C TYR A 172 1.99 5.38 15.33
N TYR A 173 1.30 6.36 15.93
CA TYR A 173 1.56 7.78 15.72
C TYR A 173 2.43 8.30 16.85
N GLY A 174 3.30 9.27 16.61
CA GLY A 174 4.15 9.85 17.65
C GLY A 174 4.48 11.28 17.29
N ASN A 175 4.15 12.23 18.17
CA ASN A 175 4.47 13.64 17.99
C ASN A 175 5.03 14.23 19.29
N PRO A 176 6.24 14.81 19.28
CA PRO A 176 6.84 15.43 20.48
C PRO A 176 5.94 16.48 21.15
N HIS A 177 5.14 17.23 20.38
CA HIS A 177 4.21 18.23 20.92
C HIS A 177 3.00 17.63 21.66
N LEU A 178 2.77 16.33 21.51
CA LEU A 178 1.64 15.59 22.10
C LEU A 178 2.05 14.78 23.33
N ARG A 179 3.30 14.94 23.81
CA ARG A 179 3.77 14.29 25.04
C ARG A 179 3.06 14.88 26.25
N GLN A 180 2.66 14.02 27.17
CA GLN A 180 2.01 14.43 28.40
C GLN A 180 2.49 13.59 29.57
N LYS A 181 2.49 14.19 30.76
CA LYS A 181 2.82 13.53 32.02
C LYS A 181 1.55 13.45 32.86
N ILE A 182 1.12 12.24 33.21
CA ILE A 182 -0.08 11.99 34.03
C ILE A 182 0.33 11.07 35.17
N LEU A 183 0.06 11.45 36.42
CA LEU A 183 0.39 10.66 37.62
C LEU A 183 1.85 10.19 37.64
N ASP A 184 2.77 11.10 37.30
CA ASP A 184 4.21 10.86 37.15
C ASP A 184 4.64 9.85 36.06
N ILE A 185 3.72 9.37 35.24
CA ILE A 185 4.01 8.53 34.08
C ILE A 185 4.07 9.42 32.83
N GLU A 186 5.16 9.32 32.08
CA GLU A 186 5.32 10.00 30.80
C GLU A 186 4.72 9.19 29.65
N PHE A 187 3.78 9.79 28.93
CA PHE A 187 3.17 9.20 27.75
C PHE A 187 3.64 9.92 26.48
N PRO A 188 4.08 9.17 25.44
CA PRO A 188 4.58 9.76 24.20
C PRO A 188 3.48 10.45 23.36
N ASN A 189 2.21 10.21 23.66
CA ASN A 189 1.02 10.77 22.99
C ASN A 189 -0.13 10.92 24.00
N PRO A 190 -1.21 11.68 23.67
CA PRO A 190 -2.41 11.75 24.47
C PRO A 190 -3.03 10.36 24.64
N VAL A 191 -3.37 10.07 25.89
CA VAL A 191 -4.06 8.86 26.32
C VAL A 191 -5.50 9.26 26.62
N GLY A 192 -6.43 8.70 25.85
CA GLY A 192 -7.85 8.77 26.17
C GLY A 192 -8.21 7.63 27.11
N LEU A 193 -8.96 7.91 28.17
CA LEU A 193 -9.60 6.87 28.97
C LEU A 193 -10.68 6.22 28.11
N ALA A 194 -10.42 5.02 27.60
CA ALA A 194 -11.49 4.18 27.05
C ALA A 194 -12.34 3.75 28.25
N ALA A 195 -13.47 4.43 28.45
CA ALA A 195 -14.46 4.08 29.47
C ALA A 195 -14.96 2.65 29.19
N GLY A 196 -14.39 1.66 29.88
CA GLY A 196 -14.75 0.24 29.72
C GLY A 196 -13.58 -0.74 29.56
N PHE A 197 -12.33 -0.35 29.79
CA PHE A 197 -11.25 -1.34 29.84
C PHE A 197 -11.30 -2.15 31.15
N ASP A 198 -11.24 -3.48 30.99
CA ASP A 198 -11.24 -4.58 31.97
C ASP A 198 -11.16 -4.18 33.47
N TYR A 199 -12.14 -4.65 34.26
CA TYR A 199 -12.17 -4.52 35.73
C TYR A 199 -10.88 -5.02 36.40
N ASN A 200 -10.18 -5.96 35.75
CA ASN A 200 -8.96 -6.58 36.27
C ASN A 200 -7.66 -5.94 35.76
N ALA A 201 -7.73 -4.91 34.90
CA ALA A 201 -6.58 -4.17 34.37
C ALA A 201 -5.44 -5.07 33.82
N GLN A 202 -5.77 -6.19 33.16
CA GLN A 202 -4.73 -7.10 32.64
C GLN A 202 -4.18 -6.61 31.29
N LEU A 203 -2.95 -6.09 31.29
CA LEU A 203 -2.12 -5.86 30.11
C LEU A 203 -0.66 -6.20 30.42
N THR A 204 -0.33 -7.50 30.41
CA THR A 204 1.05 -8.02 30.46
C THR A 204 1.75 -7.92 29.11
#